data_AF-A0A7C8RIN7-F1
#
_entry.id   AF-A0A7C8RIN7-F1
#
_cell.length_a   1.000
_cell.length_b   1.000
_cell.length_c   1.000
_cell.angle_alpha   90.00
_cell.angle_beta   90.00
_cell.angle_gamma   90.00
#
_symmetry.space_group_name_H-M   'P 1'
#
loop_
_entity.id
_entity.type
_entity.pdbx_description
1 polymer ?
#
loop_
_entity_poly.entity_id
_entity_poly.type
_entity_poly.pdbx_seq_one_letter_code
_entity_poly.pdbx_strand_id
1 'polypeptide(L)'
;MGFCDSKTLSAFSLLSNHFRELSLRIMWETQPVETYIKNFDQLDEHEDLRLAVRHLAIRKQSAPNRSRFSGVAKRLVTRFPRNYFPGLQEFTIEYEPAASDYFVTIINTLSKYQPKRLKTININVMYRWSALNSTVNKDPSHSTISYPTGLTTVNLEFRYTGQTLAFDPMKVFDANSDTVTTAKAYLGAWYNHFSLKPCPNVTTLYARQEQYDRNCAKDLSKKFPNTERLILTAPSCGILWAGADLATLMEKYADWRYFSRAKFVELTYSHGVRYGRNDIDLRDSILKNTKFLVRRWILDGEMPELEEVQVMRFEPLKNMTIHSFTFHVEIKEARRVVVTSKITKLPDEIKLEKEKEEKERAKKETEETEKVEKEKEVKVKAEKETAKGNSMEDIVLTNPAAT
;
A
#
# COMPACT_ATOMS: atom_id res chain seq x y z
N MET A 1 -20.87 0.41 3.10
CA MET A 1 -20.75 0.01 4.53
C MET A 1 -21.95 -0.87 4.85
N GLY A 2 -21.74 -2.13 5.24
CA GLY A 2 -22.80 -2.99 5.76
C GLY A 2 -22.98 -2.76 7.26
N PHE A 3 -24.22 -2.67 7.74
CA PHE A 3 -24.55 -2.40 9.14
C PHE A 3 -24.19 -3.55 10.11
N CYS A 4 -23.83 -4.74 9.61
CA CYS A 4 -23.51 -5.93 10.41
C CYS A 4 -22.31 -6.68 9.82
N ASP A 5 -21.43 -7.20 10.69
CA ASP A 5 -20.31 -8.04 10.27
C ASP A 5 -20.73 -9.51 9.99
N SER A 6 -19.83 -10.31 9.41
CA SER A 6 -20.10 -11.72 9.05
C SER A 6 -20.51 -12.57 10.24
N LYS A 7 -19.90 -12.33 11.41
CA LYS A 7 -20.16 -13.08 12.65
C LYS A 7 -21.56 -12.77 13.18
N THR A 8 -21.95 -11.51 13.13
CA THR A 8 -23.28 -11.04 13.51
C THR A 8 -24.32 -11.64 12.58
N LEU A 9 -24.15 -11.53 11.26
CA LEU A 9 -25.07 -12.13 10.28
C LEU A 9 -25.21 -13.65 10.46
N SER A 10 -24.10 -14.34 10.74
CA SER A 10 -24.12 -15.78 11.03
C SER A 10 -24.93 -16.10 12.30
N ALA A 11 -24.77 -15.32 13.37
CA ALA A 11 -25.55 -15.51 14.60
C ALA A 11 -27.04 -15.24 14.40
N PHE A 12 -27.39 -14.17 13.68
CA PHE A 12 -28.78 -13.85 13.34
C PHE A 12 -29.45 -14.93 12.48
N SER A 13 -28.67 -15.59 11.61
CA SER A 13 -29.16 -16.68 10.77
C SER A 13 -29.67 -17.90 11.57
N LEU A 14 -29.29 -18.02 12.85
CA LEU A 14 -29.70 -19.13 13.72
C LEU A 14 -31.01 -18.84 14.48
N LEU A 15 -31.49 -17.59 14.48
CA LEU A 15 -32.63 -17.19 15.31
C LEU A 15 -33.99 -17.61 14.75
N SER A 16 -34.13 -17.62 13.42
CA SER A 16 -35.35 -18.08 12.73
C SER A 16 -35.09 -18.38 11.26
N ASN A 17 -36.01 -19.09 10.60
CA ASN A 17 -35.92 -19.34 9.16
C ASN A 17 -35.94 -18.05 8.34
N HIS A 18 -36.74 -17.06 8.76
CA HIS A 18 -36.82 -15.77 8.07
C HIS A 18 -35.53 -14.96 8.20
N PHE A 19 -34.94 -14.93 9.41
CA PHE A 19 -33.65 -14.26 9.60
C PHE A 19 -32.49 -15.00 8.94
N ARG A 20 -32.58 -16.32 8.78
CA ARG A 20 -31.61 -17.13 8.04
C ARG A 20 -31.52 -16.70 6.59
N GLU A 21 -32.65 -16.64 5.88
CA GLU A 21 -32.70 -16.25 4.48
C GLU A 21 -32.14 -14.84 4.27
N LEU A 22 -32.62 -13.87 5.05
CA LEU A 22 -32.17 -12.48 4.97
C LEU A 22 -30.68 -12.32 5.29
N SER A 23 -30.20 -12.94 6.37
CA SER A 23 -28.81 -12.82 6.80
C SER A 23 -27.86 -13.45 5.79
N LEU A 24 -28.17 -14.66 5.30
CA LEU A 24 -27.35 -15.36 4.31
C LEU A 24 -27.34 -14.62 2.97
N ARG A 25 -28.47 -14.07 2.54
CA ARG A 25 -28.55 -13.24 1.33
C ARG A 25 -27.64 -12.02 1.42
N ILE A 26 -27.75 -11.24 2.49
CA ILE A 26 -26.88 -10.07 2.73
C ILE A 26 -25.41 -10.50 2.78
N MET A 27 -25.13 -11.61 3.45
CA MET A 27 -23.77 -12.13 3.58
C MET A 27 -23.18 -12.49 2.21
N TRP A 28 -23.90 -13.17 1.32
CA TRP A 28 -23.39 -13.58 0.00
C TRP A 28 -23.41 -12.46 -1.05
N GLU A 29 -24.20 -11.42 -0.83
CA GLU A 29 -24.14 -10.18 -1.61
C GLU A 29 -22.91 -9.33 -1.28
N THR A 30 -22.42 -9.42 -0.03
CA THR A 30 -21.36 -8.52 0.47
C THR A 30 -20.02 -9.20 0.74
N GLN A 31 -19.97 -10.53 0.82
CA GLN A 31 -18.78 -11.30 1.19
C GLN A 31 -18.50 -12.43 0.20
N PRO A 32 -17.22 -12.81 0.03
CA PRO A 32 -16.87 -13.96 -0.78
C PRO A 32 -17.44 -15.24 -0.19
N VAL A 33 -18.15 -16.00 -1.01
CA VAL A 33 -18.45 -17.40 -0.70
C VAL A 33 -17.16 -18.20 -0.87
N GLU A 34 -16.53 -18.57 0.24
CA GLU A 34 -15.28 -19.33 0.24
C GLU A 34 -15.53 -20.82 0.00
N THR A 35 -14.90 -21.38 -1.03
CA THR A 35 -15.15 -22.76 -1.50
C THR A 35 -14.57 -23.87 -0.61
N TYR A 36 -13.77 -23.52 0.40
CA TYR A 36 -13.11 -24.47 1.31
C TYR A 36 -13.68 -24.49 2.74
N ILE A 37 -14.44 -23.46 3.13
CA ILE A 37 -15.12 -23.41 4.44
C ILE A 37 -16.54 -23.96 4.30
N LYS A 38 -17.18 -24.28 5.44
CA LYS A 38 -18.62 -24.52 5.62
C LYS A 38 -19.54 -23.66 4.72
N ASN A 39 -19.15 -22.44 4.33
CA ASN A 39 -19.97 -21.55 3.51
C ASN A 39 -20.34 -22.12 2.13
N PHE A 40 -19.52 -22.97 1.51
CA PHE A 40 -19.87 -23.58 0.22
C PHE A 40 -20.80 -24.79 0.38
N ASP A 41 -20.66 -25.54 1.48
CA ASP A 41 -21.60 -26.61 1.81
C ASP A 41 -22.94 -26.02 2.30
N GLN A 42 -22.94 -24.88 3.00
CA GLN A 42 -24.15 -24.09 3.30
C GLN A 42 -24.84 -23.54 2.05
N LEU A 43 -24.08 -23.19 1.01
CA LEU A 43 -24.62 -22.85 -0.30
C LEU A 43 -25.26 -24.07 -0.98
N ASP A 44 -24.72 -25.27 -0.75
CA ASP A 44 -25.30 -26.52 -1.26
C ASP A 44 -26.62 -26.84 -0.52
N GLU A 45 -26.70 -26.56 0.79
CA GLU A 45 -27.92 -26.71 1.60
C GLU A 45 -28.99 -25.65 1.31
N HIS A 46 -28.59 -24.46 0.85
CA HIS A 46 -29.46 -23.31 0.55
C HIS A 46 -29.27 -22.86 -0.90
N GLU A 47 -29.54 -23.78 -1.84
CA GLU A 47 -29.29 -23.61 -3.26
C GLU A 47 -29.99 -22.39 -3.87
N ASP A 48 -31.19 -22.07 -3.38
CA ASP A 48 -32.02 -20.94 -3.79
C ASP A 48 -31.32 -19.59 -3.63
N LEU A 49 -30.49 -19.47 -2.60
CA LEU A 49 -29.71 -18.28 -2.31
C LEU A 49 -28.51 -18.09 -3.25
N ARG A 50 -28.21 -19.02 -4.18
CA ARG A 50 -27.14 -18.87 -5.19
C ARG A 50 -27.26 -17.59 -6.04
N LEU A 51 -28.48 -17.08 -6.20
CA LEU A 51 -28.77 -15.84 -6.93
C LEU A 51 -28.20 -14.59 -6.22
N ALA A 52 -27.97 -14.67 -4.91
CA ALA A 52 -27.38 -13.62 -4.09
C ALA A 52 -25.85 -13.55 -4.23
N VAL A 53 -25.20 -14.61 -4.70
CA VAL A 53 -23.73 -14.69 -4.78
C VAL A 53 -23.19 -13.63 -5.76
N ARG A 54 -22.39 -12.70 -5.22
CA ARG A 54 -21.67 -11.67 -6.00
C ARG A 54 -20.17 -11.95 -6.08
N HIS A 55 -19.61 -12.57 -5.04
CA HIS A 55 -18.19 -12.81 -4.90
C HIS A 55 -17.96 -14.30 -4.60
N LEU A 56 -17.12 -14.95 -5.40
CA LEU A 56 -16.74 -16.35 -5.20
C LEU A 56 -15.23 -16.41 -4.98
N ALA A 57 -14.78 -17.14 -3.95
CA ALA A 57 -13.36 -17.22 -3.64
C ALA A 57 -12.89 -18.65 -3.35
N ILE A 58 -11.81 -19.04 -4.01
CA ILE A 58 -11.09 -20.29 -3.75
C ILE A 58 -9.84 -19.91 -2.97
N ARG A 59 -9.88 -19.98 -1.63
CA ARG A 59 -8.76 -19.61 -0.75
C ARG A 59 -8.20 -20.79 0.02
N LYS A 60 -6.88 -20.92 0.09
CA LYS A 60 -6.27 -21.96 0.92
C LYS A 60 -6.37 -21.57 2.39
N GLN A 61 -7.15 -22.33 3.16
CA GLN A 61 -7.05 -22.30 4.62
C GLN A 61 -6.16 -23.47 5.06
N SER A 62 -4.94 -23.15 5.50
CA SER A 62 -4.03 -24.02 6.27
C SER A 62 -3.92 -25.49 5.82
N ALA A 63 -2.84 -25.77 5.09
CA ALA A 63 -2.32 -27.09 4.64
C ALA A 63 -2.77 -27.60 3.24
N PRO A 64 -1.83 -28.06 2.39
CA PRO A 64 -2.10 -28.48 1.03
C PRO A 64 -2.67 -29.89 1.01
N ASN A 65 -3.96 -30.07 0.71
CA ASN A 65 -4.44 -31.38 0.26
C ASN A 65 -4.98 -31.27 -1.17
N ARG A 66 -4.23 -31.84 -2.12
CA ARG A 66 -4.55 -31.91 -3.56
C ARG A 66 -5.96 -32.47 -3.81
N SER A 67 -6.44 -33.37 -2.96
CA SER A 67 -7.79 -33.96 -3.06
C SER A 67 -8.91 -32.94 -2.85
N ARG A 68 -8.73 -31.99 -1.92
CA ARG A 68 -9.73 -30.95 -1.64
C ARG A 68 -9.85 -29.97 -2.81
N PHE A 69 -8.74 -29.56 -3.41
CA PHE A 69 -8.73 -28.71 -4.61
C PHE A 69 -9.43 -29.39 -5.79
N SER A 70 -9.20 -30.70 -5.98
CA SER A 70 -9.90 -31.49 -7.00
C SER A 70 -11.42 -31.50 -6.81
N GLY A 71 -11.90 -31.68 -5.56
CA GLY A 71 -13.33 -31.64 -5.25
C GLY A 71 -13.97 -30.28 -5.55
N VAL A 72 -13.32 -29.20 -5.14
CA VAL A 72 -13.77 -27.82 -5.45
C VAL A 72 -13.78 -27.58 -6.95
N ALA A 73 -12.71 -27.94 -7.66
CA ALA A 73 -12.62 -27.80 -9.11
C ALA A 73 -13.76 -28.53 -9.82
N LYS A 74 -14.01 -29.79 -9.48
CA LYS A 74 -15.13 -30.58 -10.03
C LYS A 74 -16.47 -29.89 -9.81
N ARG A 75 -16.75 -29.40 -8.60
CA ARG A 75 -18.00 -28.69 -8.26
C ARG A 75 -18.17 -27.40 -9.07
N LEU A 76 -17.10 -26.63 -9.27
CA LEU A 76 -17.19 -25.39 -10.04
C LEU A 76 -17.33 -25.63 -11.54
N VAL A 77 -16.62 -26.63 -12.06
CA VAL A 77 -16.69 -27.03 -13.48
C VAL A 77 -18.09 -27.50 -13.86
N THR A 78 -18.84 -28.12 -12.94
CA THR A 78 -20.24 -28.50 -13.20
C THR A 78 -21.23 -27.33 -13.08
N ARG A 79 -20.91 -26.30 -12.28
CA ARG A 79 -21.81 -25.16 -12.00
C ARG A 79 -21.71 -24.01 -13.00
N PHE A 80 -20.50 -23.59 -13.36
CA PHE A 80 -20.32 -22.49 -14.33
C PHE A 80 -21.04 -22.68 -15.67
N PRO A 81 -21.08 -23.89 -16.28
CA PRO A 81 -21.84 -24.14 -17.50
C PRO A 81 -23.31 -23.73 -17.49
N ARG A 82 -23.93 -23.74 -16.32
CA ARG A 82 -25.38 -23.60 -16.16
C ARG A 82 -25.78 -22.17 -15.80
N ASN A 83 -24.86 -21.21 -15.93
CA ASN A 83 -25.06 -19.85 -15.42
C ASN A 83 -25.53 -19.84 -13.95
N TYR A 84 -24.99 -20.78 -13.16
CA TYR A 84 -25.48 -21.10 -11.82
C TYR A 84 -25.35 -19.91 -10.84
N PHE A 85 -24.36 -19.04 -11.09
CA PHE A 85 -24.15 -17.78 -10.37
C PHE A 85 -24.43 -16.59 -11.30
N PRO A 86 -25.69 -16.29 -11.63
CA PRO A 86 -26.02 -15.26 -12.63
C PRO A 86 -25.63 -13.84 -12.18
N GLY A 87 -25.47 -13.66 -10.87
CA GLY A 87 -25.07 -12.41 -10.24
C GLY A 87 -23.57 -12.25 -10.02
N LEU A 88 -22.72 -13.22 -10.40
CA LEU A 88 -21.29 -13.21 -10.08
C LEU A 88 -20.60 -11.98 -10.68
N GLN A 89 -19.94 -11.20 -9.84
CA GLN A 89 -19.21 -9.97 -10.18
C GLN A 89 -17.70 -10.12 -10.00
N GLU A 90 -17.29 -10.93 -9.02
CA GLU A 90 -15.89 -11.12 -8.66
C GLU A 90 -15.56 -12.60 -8.46
N PHE A 91 -14.43 -13.01 -9.03
CA PHE A 91 -13.88 -14.34 -8.83
C PHE A 91 -12.45 -14.26 -8.30
N THR A 92 -12.21 -14.90 -7.16
CA THR A 92 -10.89 -15.00 -6.53
C THR A 92 -10.41 -16.44 -6.54
N ILE A 93 -9.15 -16.65 -6.94
CA ILE A 93 -8.48 -17.94 -6.85
C ILE A 93 -7.08 -17.75 -6.27
N GLU A 94 -6.83 -18.43 -5.16
CA GLU A 94 -5.53 -18.56 -4.53
C GLU A 94 -5.03 -19.98 -4.74
N TYR A 95 -3.86 -20.13 -5.37
CA TYR A 95 -3.30 -21.45 -5.69
C TYR A 95 -1.83 -21.56 -5.26
N GLU A 96 -1.40 -22.77 -4.92
CA GLU A 96 0.01 -23.09 -4.68
C GLU A 96 0.64 -23.76 -5.91
N PRO A 97 1.90 -23.42 -6.25
CA PRO A 97 2.56 -23.90 -7.46
C PRO A 97 3.01 -25.35 -7.27
N ALA A 98 2.20 -26.25 -7.79
CA ALA A 98 2.61 -27.56 -8.29
C ALA A 98 1.62 -27.94 -9.40
N ALA A 99 1.90 -27.50 -10.64
CA ALA A 99 1.30 -28.00 -11.87
C ALA A 99 -0.17 -28.46 -11.74
N SER A 100 -1.09 -27.56 -11.36
CA SER A 100 -2.47 -27.97 -11.11
C SER A 100 -3.31 -27.79 -12.36
N ASP A 101 -3.53 -28.87 -13.11
CA ASP A 101 -4.50 -28.95 -14.21
C ASP A 101 -5.87 -28.39 -13.80
N TYR A 102 -6.21 -28.47 -12.52
CA TYR A 102 -7.44 -27.93 -11.97
C TYR A 102 -7.53 -26.40 -12.03
N PHE A 103 -6.42 -25.68 -11.87
CA PHE A 103 -6.42 -24.22 -12.04
C PHE A 103 -6.78 -23.86 -13.48
N VAL A 104 -6.07 -24.48 -14.44
CA VAL A 104 -6.31 -24.29 -15.87
C VAL A 104 -7.74 -24.68 -16.22
N THR A 105 -8.24 -25.80 -15.69
CA THR A 105 -9.62 -26.26 -15.91
C THR A 105 -10.64 -25.24 -15.41
N ILE A 106 -10.48 -24.72 -14.19
CA ILE A 106 -11.40 -23.72 -13.61
C ILE A 106 -11.39 -22.44 -14.44
N ILE A 107 -10.22 -21.91 -14.77
CA ILE A 107 -10.09 -20.66 -15.54
C ILE A 107 -10.63 -20.82 -16.97
N ASN A 108 -10.31 -21.93 -17.65
CA ASN A 108 -10.84 -22.23 -18.98
C ASN A 108 -12.35 -22.40 -18.95
N THR A 109 -12.90 -23.02 -17.90
CA THR A 109 -14.35 -23.13 -17.72
C THR A 109 -14.98 -21.74 -17.54
N LEU A 110 -14.41 -20.91 -16.68
CA LEU A 110 -14.89 -19.53 -16.46
C LEU A 110 -14.84 -18.72 -17.77
N SER A 111 -13.77 -18.85 -18.55
CA SER A 111 -13.59 -18.22 -19.85
C SER A 111 -14.53 -18.76 -20.92
N LYS A 112 -14.89 -20.06 -20.90
CA LYS A 112 -15.86 -20.63 -21.83
C LYS A 112 -17.27 -20.12 -21.60
N TYR A 113 -17.69 -19.99 -20.34
CA TYR A 113 -19.08 -19.65 -20.00
C TYR A 113 -19.32 -18.17 -19.71
N GLN A 114 -18.28 -17.38 -19.45
CA GLN A 114 -18.31 -15.91 -19.32
C GLN A 114 -19.52 -15.39 -18.53
N PRO A 115 -19.54 -15.53 -17.19
CA PRO A 115 -20.63 -14.97 -16.39
C PRO A 115 -20.82 -13.48 -16.71
N LYS A 116 -22.02 -13.09 -17.17
CA LYS A 116 -22.28 -11.78 -17.81
C LYS A 116 -21.90 -10.57 -16.95
N ARG A 117 -21.93 -10.73 -15.63
CA ARG A 117 -21.66 -9.66 -14.65
C ARG A 117 -20.25 -9.69 -14.08
N LEU A 118 -19.42 -10.68 -14.46
CA LEU A 118 -18.06 -10.80 -13.96
C LEU A 118 -17.23 -9.63 -14.47
N LYS A 119 -16.67 -8.85 -13.55
CA LYS A 119 -15.86 -7.66 -13.84
C LYS A 119 -14.50 -7.68 -13.18
N THR A 120 -14.37 -8.44 -12.09
CA THR A 120 -13.14 -8.54 -11.31
C THR A 120 -12.65 -9.98 -11.27
N ILE A 121 -11.35 -10.17 -11.56
CA ILE A 121 -10.66 -11.42 -11.27
C ILE A 121 -9.46 -11.16 -10.37
N ASN A 122 -9.32 -11.98 -9.32
CA ASN A 122 -8.16 -11.99 -8.45
C ASN A 122 -7.46 -13.35 -8.57
N ILE A 123 -6.23 -13.36 -9.05
CA ILE A 123 -5.40 -14.55 -9.17
C ILE A 123 -4.21 -14.34 -8.25
N ASN A 124 -4.13 -15.16 -7.19
CA ASN A 124 -3.03 -15.12 -6.22
C ASN A 124 -2.30 -16.46 -6.21
N VAL A 125 -0.98 -16.38 -6.29
CA VAL A 125 -0.09 -17.53 -6.47
C VAL A 125 0.88 -17.53 -5.31
N MET A 126 0.64 -18.48 -4.43
CA MET A 126 1.28 -18.53 -3.13
C MET A 126 2.72 -19.04 -3.25
N TYR A 127 3.54 -18.55 -2.32
CA TYR A 127 4.96 -18.84 -2.21
C TYR A 127 5.19 -20.35 -2.01
N ARG A 128 6.08 -20.95 -2.81
CA ARG A 128 6.65 -22.28 -2.51
C ARG A 128 8.14 -22.15 -2.30
N TRP A 129 8.56 -22.29 -1.04
CA TRP A 129 9.97 -22.48 -0.71
C TRP A 129 10.37 -23.86 -1.21
N SER A 130 10.99 -23.90 -2.38
CA SER A 130 11.65 -25.10 -2.89
C SER A 130 13.09 -24.71 -3.19
N ALA A 131 14.02 -25.62 -2.92
CA ALA A 131 15.42 -25.40 -3.28
C ALA A 131 15.50 -25.12 -4.78
N LEU A 132 16.32 -24.14 -5.17
CA LEU A 132 16.60 -23.76 -6.58
C LEU A 132 17.01 -24.96 -7.47
N ASN A 133 17.41 -26.07 -6.84
CA ASN A 133 17.88 -27.29 -7.49
C ASN A 133 16.84 -28.42 -7.55
N SER A 134 15.58 -28.21 -7.15
CA SER A 134 14.54 -29.21 -7.45
C SER A 134 14.33 -29.18 -8.96
N THR A 135 14.96 -30.15 -9.62
CA THR A 135 14.90 -30.44 -11.05
C THR A 135 13.65 -29.85 -11.68
N VAL A 136 13.87 -28.82 -12.50
CA VAL A 136 12.89 -28.33 -13.47
C VAL A 136 12.52 -29.55 -14.30
N ASN A 137 11.45 -30.24 -13.93
CA ASN A 137 10.73 -31.10 -14.84
C ASN A 137 10.26 -30.14 -15.93
N LYS A 138 11.09 -30.09 -16.98
CA LYS A 138 10.76 -29.59 -18.30
C LYS A 138 9.63 -30.47 -18.79
N ASP A 139 8.42 -30.23 -18.31
CA ASP A 139 7.25 -30.62 -19.08
C ASP A 139 6.92 -29.41 -19.95
N PRO A 140 7.38 -29.39 -21.23
CA PRO A 140 7.18 -28.27 -22.14
C PRO A 140 5.71 -28.18 -22.61
N SER A 141 4.80 -29.02 -22.10
CA SER A 141 3.39 -28.87 -22.36
C SER A 141 2.88 -27.61 -21.64
N HIS A 142 3.07 -26.46 -22.28
CA HIS A 142 2.36 -25.26 -21.90
C HIS A 142 0.87 -25.57 -21.96
N SER A 143 0.24 -25.67 -20.79
CA SER A 143 -1.20 -25.89 -20.73
C SER A 143 -1.87 -24.67 -21.36
N THR A 144 -2.67 -24.87 -22.40
CA THR A 144 -3.39 -23.76 -23.04
C THR A 144 -4.41 -23.21 -22.05
N ILE A 145 -4.15 -22.02 -21.53
CA ILE A 145 -5.06 -21.29 -20.65
C ILE A 145 -5.78 -20.20 -21.45
N SER A 146 -7.09 -20.12 -21.28
CA SER A 146 -7.97 -19.10 -21.83
C SER A 146 -8.59 -18.34 -20.67
N TYR A 147 -8.40 -17.03 -20.64
CA TYR A 147 -8.92 -16.16 -19.57
C TYR A 147 -10.30 -15.60 -19.93
N PRO A 148 -11.16 -15.29 -18.94
CA PRO A 148 -12.40 -14.57 -19.20
C PRO A 148 -12.12 -13.18 -19.77
N THR A 149 -13.08 -12.65 -20.52
CA THR A 149 -12.98 -11.39 -21.29
C THR A 149 -14.00 -10.38 -20.78
N GLY A 150 -13.77 -9.08 -21.00
CA GLY A 150 -14.69 -8.02 -20.56
C GLY A 150 -14.56 -7.64 -19.09
N LEU A 151 -13.44 -8.01 -18.46
CA LEU A 151 -13.06 -7.61 -17.11
C LEU A 151 -12.59 -6.14 -17.09
N THR A 152 -12.95 -5.43 -16.04
CA THR A 152 -12.49 -4.06 -15.77
C THR A 152 -11.37 -4.02 -14.73
N THR A 153 -11.33 -5.01 -13.84
CA THR A 153 -10.33 -5.11 -12.78
C THR A 153 -9.64 -6.46 -12.83
N VAL A 154 -8.33 -6.45 -12.94
CA VAL A 154 -7.51 -7.65 -12.92
C VAL A 154 -6.44 -7.51 -11.84
N ASN A 155 -6.52 -8.37 -10.85
CA ASN A 155 -5.56 -8.44 -9.77
C ASN A 155 -4.74 -9.72 -9.87
N LEU A 156 -3.46 -9.56 -10.09
CA LEU A 156 -2.50 -10.61 -10.31
C LEU A 156 -1.41 -10.51 -9.24
N GLU A 157 -1.32 -11.51 -8.36
CA GLU A 157 -0.29 -11.58 -7.33
C GLU A 157 0.47 -12.90 -7.41
N PHE A 158 1.73 -12.83 -7.83
CA PHE A 158 2.69 -13.90 -7.79
C PHE A 158 3.72 -13.59 -6.72
N ARG A 159 3.75 -14.44 -5.71
CA ARG A 159 4.86 -14.47 -4.75
C ARG A 159 5.98 -15.31 -5.35
N TYR A 160 7.21 -15.08 -4.93
CA TYR A 160 8.37 -15.77 -5.48
C TYR A 160 8.18 -17.29 -5.48
N THR A 161 8.35 -17.90 -6.66
CA THR A 161 8.34 -19.35 -6.87
C THR A 161 9.62 -19.74 -7.58
N GLY A 162 10.41 -20.65 -7.01
CA GLY A 162 11.61 -21.19 -7.69
C GLY A 162 11.32 -22.06 -8.92
N GLN A 163 10.05 -22.18 -9.33
CA GLN A 163 9.59 -23.02 -10.43
C GLN A 163 8.87 -22.18 -11.50
N THR A 164 9.19 -22.45 -12.77
CA THR A 164 8.48 -21.93 -13.95
C THR A 164 7.04 -22.41 -13.97
N LEU A 165 6.10 -21.49 -14.21
CA LEU A 165 4.69 -21.85 -14.42
C LEU A 165 4.53 -22.54 -15.78
N ALA A 166 3.66 -23.55 -15.84
CA ALA A 166 3.31 -24.22 -17.09
C ALA A 166 2.36 -23.39 -17.99
N PHE A 167 2.00 -22.17 -17.59
CA PHE A 167 1.15 -21.25 -18.34
C PHE A 167 1.58 -19.81 -18.10
N ASP A 168 1.21 -18.90 -19.02
CA ASP A 168 1.48 -17.47 -18.88
C ASP A 168 0.30 -16.76 -18.20
N PRO A 169 0.45 -16.32 -16.94
CA PRO A 169 -0.61 -15.64 -16.24
C PRO A 169 -0.88 -14.22 -16.72
N MET A 170 0.07 -13.59 -17.44
CA MET A 170 -0.10 -12.23 -17.97
C MET A 170 -1.09 -12.16 -19.13
N LYS A 171 -1.38 -13.30 -19.78
CA LYS A 171 -2.41 -13.37 -20.84
C LYS A 171 -3.81 -12.97 -20.37
N VAL A 172 -4.07 -12.94 -19.07
CA VAL A 172 -5.31 -12.36 -18.53
C VAL A 172 -5.47 -10.89 -18.93
N PHE A 173 -4.37 -10.13 -18.98
CA PHE A 173 -4.38 -8.74 -19.43
C PHE A 173 -4.57 -8.65 -20.94
N ASP A 174 -3.99 -9.57 -21.72
CA ASP A 174 -4.18 -9.61 -23.18
C ASP A 174 -5.63 -9.80 -23.58
N ALA A 175 -6.29 -10.73 -22.89
CA ALA A 175 -7.69 -11.06 -23.08
C ALA A 175 -8.63 -9.89 -22.72
N ASN A 176 -8.13 -8.92 -21.95
CA ASN A 176 -8.89 -7.78 -21.42
C ASN A 176 -8.24 -6.44 -21.77
N SER A 177 -7.40 -6.39 -22.81
CA SER A 177 -6.61 -5.19 -23.16
C SER A 177 -7.47 -3.94 -23.31
N ASP A 178 -8.66 -4.11 -23.87
CA ASP A 178 -9.53 -3.01 -24.27
C ASP A 178 -10.56 -2.66 -23.18
N THR A 179 -10.62 -3.44 -22.09
CA THR A 179 -11.66 -3.28 -21.05
C THR A 179 -11.09 -3.03 -19.66
N VAL A 180 -9.86 -3.46 -19.38
CA VAL A 180 -9.26 -3.31 -18.05
C VAL A 180 -8.88 -1.85 -17.76
N THR A 181 -9.36 -1.34 -16.64
CA THR A 181 -9.10 0.04 -16.16
C THR A 181 -8.23 0.06 -14.91
N THR A 182 -8.26 -1.01 -14.13
CA THR A 182 -7.46 -1.17 -12.90
C THR A 182 -6.67 -2.47 -12.98
N ALA A 183 -5.35 -2.36 -12.87
CA ALA A 183 -4.44 -3.49 -12.91
C ALA A 183 -3.62 -3.56 -11.62
N LYS A 184 -3.56 -4.74 -11.02
CA LYS A 184 -2.55 -5.07 -10.02
C LYS A 184 -1.68 -6.19 -10.56
N ALA A 185 -0.38 -5.94 -10.67
CA ALA A 185 0.62 -6.84 -11.23
C ALA A 185 1.77 -6.97 -10.24
N TYR A 186 1.60 -7.83 -9.24
CA TYR A 186 2.68 -8.22 -8.33
C TYR A 186 3.28 -9.49 -8.90
N LEU A 187 4.49 -9.43 -9.39
CA LEU A 187 5.06 -10.53 -10.16
C LEU A 187 6.44 -10.84 -9.61
N GLY A 188 6.58 -12.00 -8.97
CA GLY A 188 7.87 -12.57 -8.58
C GLY A 188 8.38 -13.53 -9.66
N ALA A 189 9.68 -13.49 -9.94
CA ALA A 189 10.37 -14.25 -10.99
C ALA A 189 9.78 -14.03 -12.40
N TRP A 190 9.87 -12.80 -12.90
CA TRP A 190 9.48 -12.43 -14.26
C TRP A 190 10.20 -13.29 -15.32
N TYR A 191 9.44 -14.07 -16.08
CA TYR A 191 9.95 -14.86 -17.21
C TYR A 191 10.06 -14.02 -18.49
N ASN A 192 11.00 -14.36 -19.37
CA ASN A 192 11.29 -13.64 -20.63
C ASN A 192 10.19 -13.78 -21.72
N HIS A 193 8.98 -14.26 -21.40
CA HIS A 193 7.98 -14.71 -22.38
C HIS A 193 6.57 -14.16 -22.12
N PHE A 194 6.44 -12.91 -21.69
CA PHE A 194 5.15 -12.25 -21.52
C PHE A 194 4.78 -11.45 -22.77
N SER A 195 3.48 -11.42 -23.06
CA SER A 195 2.93 -10.59 -24.13
C SER A 195 2.96 -9.11 -23.76
N LEU A 196 3.44 -8.28 -24.69
CA LEU A 196 3.48 -6.82 -24.56
C LEU A 196 2.24 -6.12 -25.13
N LYS A 197 1.14 -6.86 -25.40
CA LYS A 197 -0.10 -6.24 -25.89
C LYS A 197 -0.55 -5.12 -24.93
N PRO A 198 -0.64 -3.85 -25.36
CA PRO A 198 -0.96 -2.75 -24.46
C PRO A 198 -2.38 -2.84 -23.87
N CYS A 199 -2.54 -2.35 -22.65
CA CYS A 199 -3.79 -2.16 -21.93
C CYS A 199 -3.98 -0.64 -21.72
N PRO A 200 -4.42 0.10 -22.76
CA PRO A 200 -4.39 1.57 -22.76
C PRO A 200 -5.38 2.22 -21.79
N ASN A 201 -6.39 1.49 -21.31
CA ASN A 201 -7.41 2.03 -20.40
C ASN A 201 -6.99 1.97 -18.92
N VAL A 202 -5.84 1.38 -18.61
CA VAL A 202 -5.33 1.30 -17.25
C VAL A 202 -4.74 2.64 -16.82
N THR A 203 -5.40 3.30 -15.88
CA THR A 203 -4.92 4.56 -15.28
C THR A 203 -4.29 4.35 -13.91
N THR A 204 -4.64 3.26 -13.21
CA THR A 204 -4.06 2.89 -11.91
C THR A 204 -3.37 1.53 -12.01
N LEU A 205 -2.06 1.52 -11.75
CA LEU A 205 -1.24 0.32 -11.71
C LEU A 205 -0.68 0.10 -10.30
N TYR A 206 -1.03 -1.02 -9.71
CA TYR A 206 -0.35 -1.54 -8.52
C TYR A 206 0.73 -2.50 -8.97
N ALA A 207 1.98 -2.27 -8.57
CA ALA A 207 3.09 -3.13 -8.95
C ALA A 207 4.03 -3.45 -7.80
N ARG A 208 4.68 -4.62 -7.91
CA ARG A 208 5.72 -5.10 -7.00
C ARG A 208 6.73 -5.89 -7.83
N GLN A 209 8.01 -5.54 -7.70
CA GLN A 209 9.13 -6.26 -8.29
C GLN A 209 9.91 -6.92 -7.16
N GLU A 210 10.13 -8.24 -7.18
CA GLU A 210 10.89 -8.90 -6.12
C GLU A 210 12.42 -8.65 -6.26
N GLN A 211 13.19 -8.99 -5.21
CA GLN A 211 14.63 -8.72 -5.14
C GLN A 211 15.44 -9.35 -6.27
N TYR A 212 15.08 -10.56 -6.67
CA TYR A 212 15.82 -11.32 -7.67
C TYR A 212 15.22 -11.16 -9.08
N ASP A 213 14.19 -10.33 -9.20
CA ASP A 213 13.57 -10.08 -10.48
C ASP A 213 14.43 -9.16 -11.32
N ARG A 214 14.53 -9.49 -12.60
CA ARG A 214 15.02 -8.58 -13.63
C ARG A 214 14.16 -7.33 -13.65
N ASN A 215 14.76 -6.20 -14.03
CA ASN A 215 14.06 -4.93 -14.13
C ASN A 215 12.94 -5.04 -15.17
N CYS A 216 11.70 -4.85 -14.71
CA CYS A 216 10.49 -5.05 -15.52
C CYS A 216 9.74 -3.75 -15.82
N ALA A 217 10.12 -2.65 -15.16
CA ALA A 217 9.41 -1.37 -15.25
C ALA A 217 9.25 -0.87 -16.69
N LYS A 218 10.29 -1.01 -17.53
CA LYS A 218 10.24 -0.63 -18.95
C LYS A 218 9.16 -1.39 -19.72
N ASP A 219 9.06 -2.69 -19.50
CA ASP A 219 8.11 -3.50 -20.23
C ASP A 219 6.69 -3.39 -19.67
N LEU A 220 6.56 -3.20 -18.35
CA LEU A 220 5.30 -2.80 -17.73
C LEU A 220 4.80 -1.45 -18.27
N SER A 221 5.69 -0.49 -18.51
CA SER A 221 5.29 0.81 -19.09
C SER A 221 4.72 0.66 -20.50
N LYS A 222 5.24 -0.27 -21.32
CA LYS A 222 4.67 -0.58 -22.65
C LYS A 222 3.32 -1.29 -22.52
N LYS A 223 3.18 -2.15 -21.52
CA LYS A 223 1.93 -2.86 -21.22
C LYS A 223 0.84 -1.91 -20.71
N PHE A 224 1.19 -0.94 -19.88
CA PHE A 224 0.26 -0.01 -19.22
C PHE A 224 0.65 1.44 -19.52
N PRO A 225 0.56 1.88 -20.78
CA PRO A 225 1.17 3.13 -21.25
C PRO A 225 0.53 4.40 -20.69
N ASN A 226 -0.73 4.33 -20.24
CA ASN A 226 -1.49 5.48 -19.74
C ASN A 226 -1.65 5.48 -18.21
N THR A 227 -0.73 4.81 -17.50
CA THR A 227 -0.76 4.78 -16.03
C THR A 227 -0.53 6.19 -15.48
N GLU A 228 -1.53 6.76 -14.81
CA GLU A 228 -1.46 8.06 -14.13
C GLU A 228 -1.12 7.89 -12.64
N ARG A 229 -1.63 6.83 -12.01
CA ARG A 229 -1.38 6.49 -10.62
C ARG A 229 -0.60 5.20 -10.51
N LEU A 230 0.65 5.28 -10.06
CA LEU A 230 1.56 4.16 -9.90
C LEU A 230 1.76 3.84 -8.42
N ILE A 231 1.38 2.65 -7.97
CA ILE A 231 1.47 2.23 -6.57
C ILE A 231 2.49 1.10 -6.46
N LEU A 232 3.65 1.40 -5.88
CA LEU A 232 4.78 0.49 -5.76
C LEU A 232 4.88 0.00 -4.32
N THR A 233 4.88 -1.33 -4.17
CA THR A 233 5.09 -1.98 -2.87
C THR A 233 6.49 -2.55 -2.79
N ALA A 234 7.14 -2.41 -1.63
CA ALA A 234 8.44 -3.01 -1.40
C ALA A 234 8.43 -4.53 -1.47
N PRO A 235 9.57 -5.13 -1.83
CA PRO A 235 9.66 -6.57 -1.99
C PRO A 235 9.51 -7.25 -0.64
N SER A 236 8.96 -8.47 -0.66
CA SER A 236 8.47 -9.13 0.56
C SER A 236 9.45 -10.12 1.20
N CYS A 237 10.63 -10.32 0.60
CA CYS A 237 11.57 -11.38 0.99
C CYS A 237 12.41 -11.04 2.26
N GLY A 238 11.76 -10.73 3.38
CA GLY A 238 12.33 -10.15 4.60
C GLY A 238 13.56 -10.84 5.24
N ILE A 239 13.89 -12.10 4.93
CA ILE A 239 15.12 -12.75 5.44
C ILE A 239 16.35 -12.43 4.59
N LEU A 240 16.19 -12.28 3.27
CA LEU A 240 17.31 -12.05 2.34
C LEU A 240 17.59 -10.55 2.14
N TRP A 241 16.65 -9.69 2.53
CA TRP A 241 16.82 -8.23 2.60
C TRP A 241 17.59 -7.78 3.83
N ALA A 242 17.85 -8.69 4.78
CA ALA A 242 18.55 -8.38 6.01
C ALA A 242 20.00 -7.87 5.80
N GLY A 243 20.59 -8.10 4.61
CA GLY A 243 21.96 -7.69 4.28
C GLY A 243 22.09 -6.64 3.17
N ALA A 244 21.01 -6.23 2.49
CA ALA A 244 21.11 -5.27 1.39
C ALA A 244 21.04 -3.83 1.94
N ASP A 245 21.97 -2.97 1.53
CA ASP A 245 21.91 -1.56 1.91
C ASP A 245 20.74 -0.83 1.23
N LEU A 246 20.22 0.20 1.89
CA LEU A 246 19.05 0.95 1.43
C LEU A 246 19.25 1.57 0.03
N ALA A 247 20.48 1.95 -0.33
CA ALA A 247 20.77 2.55 -1.63
C ALA A 247 20.53 1.53 -2.75
N THR A 248 21.03 0.30 -2.60
CA THR A 248 20.82 -0.82 -3.52
C THR A 248 19.33 -1.14 -3.70
N LEU A 249 18.55 -1.04 -2.62
CA LEU A 249 17.10 -1.24 -2.68
C LEU A 249 16.40 -0.13 -3.46
N MET A 250 16.83 1.12 -3.26
CA MET A 250 16.26 2.29 -3.93
C MET A 250 16.63 2.36 -5.42
N GLU A 251 17.80 1.86 -5.80
CA GLU A 251 18.21 1.76 -7.21
C GLU A 251 17.25 0.88 -8.04
N LYS A 252 16.61 -0.13 -7.44
CA LYS A 252 15.58 -0.93 -8.15
C LYS A 252 14.37 -0.10 -8.56
N TYR A 253 14.10 0.99 -7.85
CA TYR A 253 13.02 1.90 -8.19
C TYR A 253 13.41 2.92 -9.26
N ALA A 254 14.70 3.10 -9.56
CA ALA A 254 15.16 4.08 -10.55
C ALA A 254 14.54 3.82 -11.93
N ASP A 255 14.43 2.55 -12.33
CA ASP A 255 13.86 2.13 -13.61
C ASP A 255 12.35 2.38 -13.74
N TRP A 256 11.65 2.73 -12.66
CA TRP A 256 10.23 3.09 -12.75
C TRP A 256 9.98 4.44 -13.42
N ARG A 257 11.07 5.13 -13.80
CA ARG A 257 11.05 6.33 -14.60
C ARG A 257 10.40 6.18 -15.98
N TYR A 258 10.26 4.97 -16.53
CA TYR A 258 9.65 4.77 -17.86
C TYR A 258 8.14 5.07 -17.93
N PHE A 259 7.46 5.30 -16.80
CA PHE A 259 6.04 5.62 -16.74
C PHE A 259 5.79 7.12 -16.97
N SER A 260 5.88 7.56 -18.23
CA SER A 260 5.85 8.99 -18.59
C SER A 260 4.56 9.74 -18.27
N ARG A 261 3.42 9.02 -18.19
CA ARG A 261 2.10 9.57 -17.84
C ARG A 261 1.80 9.59 -16.34
N ALA A 262 2.69 9.05 -15.52
CA ALA A 262 2.44 8.96 -14.08
C ALA A 262 2.50 10.35 -13.44
N LYS A 263 1.39 10.77 -12.85
CA LYS A 263 1.21 12.01 -12.09
C LYS A 263 1.41 11.80 -10.60
N PHE A 264 1.01 10.62 -10.11
CA PHE A 264 1.10 10.25 -8.71
C PHE A 264 1.83 8.91 -8.53
N VAL A 265 2.82 8.88 -7.64
CA VAL A 265 3.51 7.66 -7.24
C VAL A 265 3.35 7.42 -5.73
N GLU A 266 2.89 6.23 -5.36
CA GLU A 266 2.87 5.75 -3.98
C GLU A 266 3.99 4.73 -3.78
N LEU A 267 4.84 4.93 -2.78
CA LEU A 267 5.90 4.01 -2.38
C LEU A 267 5.60 3.46 -0.99
N THR A 268 5.19 2.20 -0.91
CA THR A 268 5.06 1.51 0.37
C THR A 268 6.31 0.68 0.64
N TYR A 269 6.91 0.78 1.83
CA TYR A 269 8.01 -0.10 2.24
C TYR A 269 7.71 -0.91 3.49
N SER A 270 8.10 -2.19 3.46
CA SER A 270 7.96 -3.12 4.56
C SER A 270 9.20 -3.12 5.46
N HIS A 271 8.99 -3.10 6.77
CA HIS A 271 10.05 -3.30 7.75
C HIS A 271 10.31 -4.80 7.92
N GLY A 272 11.44 -5.30 7.42
CA GLY A 272 11.82 -6.72 7.51
C GLY A 272 13.08 -7.01 8.34
N VAL A 273 13.77 -6.00 8.89
CA VAL A 273 15.16 -6.20 9.36
C VAL A 273 15.45 -5.52 10.69
N ARG A 274 16.11 -6.30 11.56
CA ARG A 274 16.82 -5.96 12.80
C ARG A 274 17.94 -4.92 12.61
N TYR A 275 17.65 -3.74 12.07
CA TYR A 275 18.58 -2.64 12.20
C TYR A 275 18.37 -2.05 13.59
N GLY A 276 19.37 -2.19 14.47
CA GLY A 276 19.43 -1.48 15.76
C GLY A 276 19.58 0.03 15.62
N ARG A 277 19.01 0.63 14.56
CA ARG A 277 18.90 2.07 14.36
C ARG A 277 17.55 2.53 14.88
N ASN A 278 17.52 3.70 15.49
CA ASN A 278 16.27 4.33 15.89
C ASN A 278 15.39 4.57 14.65
N ASP A 279 14.07 4.48 14.81
CA ASP A 279 13.08 4.68 13.73
C ASP A 279 13.22 6.04 13.03
N ILE A 280 13.71 7.06 13.75
CA ILE A 280 14.00 8.41 13.22
C ILE A 280 15.13 8.37 12.17
N ASP A 281 16.28 7.77 12.50
CA ASP A 281 17.43 7.70 11.58
C ASP A 281 17.09 6.93 10.30
N LEU A 282 16.26 5.90 10.43
CA LEU A 282 15.78 5.13 9.29
C LEU A 282 14.85 5.98 8.41
N ARG A 283 13.87 6.67 9.00
CA ARG A 283 12.96 7.57 8.25
C ARG A 283 13.76 8.63 7.49
N ASP A 284 14.71 9.29 8.14
CA ASP A 284 15.50 10.36 7.52
C ASP A 284 16.39 9.84 6.40
N SER A 285 16.94 8.62 6.54
CA SER A 285 17.66 7.93 5.47
C SER A 285 16.75 7.62 4.28
N ILE A 286 15.53 7.13 4.51
CA ILE A 286 14.55 6.85 3.44
C ILE A 286 14.11 8.15 2.77
N LEU A 287 13.86 9.21 3.55
CA LEU A 287 13.53 10.55 3.04
C LEU A 287 14.63 11.05 2.09
N LYS A 288 15.91 10.98 2.52
CA LYS A 288 17.06 11.40 1.71
C LYS A 288 17.19 10.61 0.42
N ASN A 289 17.13 9.28 0.49
CA ASN A 289 17.28 8.41 -0.67
C ASN A 289 16.09 8.53 -1.65
N THR A 290 14.88 8.66 -1.13
CA THR A 290 13.70 8.82 -1.99
C THR A 290 13.71 10.19 -2.67
N LYS A 291 14.15 11.26 -1.99
CA LYS A 291 14.32 12.57 -2.64
C LYS A 291 15.31 12.50 -3.81
N PHE A 292 16.38 11.72 -3.68
CA PHE A 292 17.33 11.48 -4.78
C PHE A 292 16.69 10.68 -5.92
N LEU A 293 15.92 9.64 -5.61
CA LEU A 293 15.16 8.85 -6.58
C LEU A 293 14.18 9.72 -7.39
N VAL A 294 13.35 10.53 -6.71
CA VAL A 294 12.39 11.43 -7.36
C VAL A 294 13.10 12.43 -8.27
N ARG A 295 14.26 12.94 -7.85
CA ARG A 295 15.09 13.80 -8.71
C ARG A 295 15.51 13.07 -9.99
N ARG A 296 15.93 11.81 -9.92
CA ARG A 296 16.28 11.03 -11.12
C ARG A 296 15.09 10.85 -12.06
N TRP A 297 13.92 10.52 -11.51
CA TRP A 297 12.69 10.37 -12.30
C TRP A 297 12.31 11.63 -13.09
N ILE A 298 12.51 12.82 -12.50
CA ILE A 298 12.18 14.09 -13.17
C ILE A 298 13.32 14.65 -14.03
N LEU A 299 14.60 14.44 -13.67
CA LEU A 299 15.76 15.04 -14.33
C LEU A 299 16.11 14.33 -15.64
N ASP A 300 15.97 13.01 -15.69
CA ASP A 300 16.24 12.23 -16.91
C ASP A 300 15.14 12.40 -17.97
N GLY A 301 14.10 13.20 -17.69
CA GLY A 301 13.00 13.51 -18.61
C GLY A 301 11.98 12.37 -18.79
N GLU A 302 12.11 11.28 -18.05
CA GLU A 302 11.33 10.06 -18.30
C GLU A 302 9.95 10.07 -17.57
N MET A 303 9.75 10.87 -16.51
CA MET A 303 8.43 11.11 -15.87
C MET A 303 8.02 12.59 -15.89
N PRO A 304 7.69 13.16 -17.06
CA PRO A 304 7.39 14.59 -17.23
C PRO A 304 6.14 15.05 -16.45
N GLU A 305 5.14 14.18 -16.30
CA GLU A 305 3.85 14.52 -15.67
C GLU A 305 3.83 14.33 -14.15
N LEU A 306 4.92 13.87 -13.54
CA LEU A 306 4.97 13.61 -12.09
C LEU A 306 4.72 14.87 -11.26
N GLU A 307 3.68 14.85 -10.43
CA GLU A 307 3.26 15.94 -9.56
C GLU A 307 3.53 15.62 -8.09
N GLU A 308 3.25 14.38 -7.67
CA GLU A 308 3.31 13.98 -6.27
C GLU A 308 3.89 12.57 -6.07
N VAL A 309 4.73 12.44 -5.05
CA VAL A 309 5.23 11.15 -4.57
C VAL A 309 4.93 11.01 -3.09
N GLN A 310 4.04 10.07 -2.75
CA GLN A 310 3.73 9.70 -1.39
C GLN A 310 4.53 8.47 -0.98
N VAL A 311 5.14 8.52 0.20
CA VAL A 311 5.98 7.45 0.73
C VAL A 311 5.45 7.06 2.09
N MET A 312 5.22 5.77 2.32
CA MET A 312 4.62 5.30 3.56
C MET A 312 5.24 4.01 4.09
N ARG A 313 5.45 3.98 5.40
CA ARG A 313 5.74 2.78 6.17
C ARG A 313 4.43 2.23 6.72
N PHE A 314 4.09 1.01 6.30
CA PHE A 314 2.88 0.33 6.74
C PHE A 314 3.23 -0.89 7.59
N GLU A 315 2.58 -1.02 8.75
CA GLU A 315 2.63 -2.24 9.57
C GLU A 315 1.41 -3.13 9.25
N PRO A 316 1.60 -4.22 8.48
CA PRO A 316 0.48 -5.01 7.99
C PRO A 316 -0.29 -5.72 9.11
N LEU A 317 0.39 -6.12 10.19
CA LEU A 317 -0.26 -6.81 11.31
C LEU A 317 -1.17 -5.90 12.14
N LYS A 318 -0.85 -4.61 12.21
CA LYS A 318 -1.65 -3.60 12.95
C LYS A 318 -2.53 -2.76 12.04
N ASN A 319 -2.44 -2.98 10.73
CA ASN A 319 -3.12 -2.18 9.70
C ASN A 319 -2.91 -0.66 9.92
N MET A 320 -1.68 -0.26 10.27
CA MET A 320 -1.38 1.09 10.70
C MET A 320 -0.20 1.67 9.90
N THR A 321 -0.32 2.93 9.48
CA THR A 321 0.81 3.68 8.93
C THR A 321 1.66 4.16 10.09
N ILE A 322 2.93 3.73 10.13
CA ILE A 322 3.87 4.13 11.19
C ILE A 322 4.37 5.55 10.93
N HIS A 323 4.77 5.83 9.70
CA HIS A 323 5.11 7.17 9.25
C HIS A 323 4.95 7.28 7.75
N SER A 324 4.76 8.51 7.27
CA SER A 324 4.66 8.84 5.86
C SER A 324 5.28 10.19 5.57
N PHE A 325 5.64 10.43 4.31
CA PHE A 325 5.97 11.75 3.83
C PHE A 325 5.60 11.93 2.37
N THR A 326 5.41 13.19 1.98
CA THR A 326 5.01 13.56 0.62
C THR A 326 6.04 14.50 0.01
N PHE A 327 6.40 14.22 -1.24
CA PHE A 327 7.13 15.15 -2.10
C PHE A 327 6.19 15.69 -3.17
N HIS A 328 6.26 17.00 -3.40
CA HIS A 328 5.67 17.62 -4.59
C HIS A 328 6.77 18.01 -5.56
N VAL A 329 6.46 17.89 -6.84
CA VAL A 329 7.30 18.39 -7.92
C VAL A 329 6.75 19.74 -8.36
N GLU A 330 7.48 20.80 -8.05
CA GLU A 330 7.14 22.18 -8.44
C GLU A 330 7.96 22.62 -9.64
N ILE A 331 7.43 23.53 -10.45
CA ILE A 331 8.20 24.20 -11.51
C ILE A 331 8.68 25.56 -10.95
N LYS A 332 9.99 25.72 -10.79
CA LYS A 332 10.65 26.97 -10.39
C LYS A 332 11.67 27.38 -11.45
N GLU A 333 11.58 28.60 -11.96
CA GLU A 333 12.54 29.14 -12.95
C GLU A 333 12.74 28.21 -14.17
N ALA A 334 11.64 27.66 -14.70
CA ALA A 334 11.65 26.66 -15.77
C ALA A 334 12.38 25.33 -15.45
N ARG A 335 12.67 25.05 -14.17
CA ARG A 335 13.24 23.79 -13.68
C ARG A 335 12.27 23.09 -12.73
N ARG A 336 12.23 21.75 -12.79
CA ARG A 336 11.44 20.95 -11.85
C ARG A 336 12.23 20.73 -10.57
N VAL A 337 11.64 21.07 -9.43
CA VAL A 337 12.26 21.01 -8.10
C VAL A 337 11.40 20.14 -7.17
N VAL A 338 12.06 19.30 -6.39
CA VAL A 338 11.40 18.43 -5.41
C VAL A 338 11.31 19.14 -4.06
N VAL A 339 10.09 19.41 -3.60
CA VAL A 339 9.79 20.03 -2.30
C VAL A 339 9.15 18.99 -1.39
N THR A 340 9.65 18.89 -0.15
CA THR A 340 9.06 18.03 0.88
C THR A 340 7.99 18.82 1.62
N SER A 341 6.76 18.32 1.70
CA SER A 341 5.64 19.04 2.32
C SER A 341 5.21 18.44 3.65
N LYS A 342 4.69 17.21 3.63
CA LYS A 342 4.15 16.51 4.80
C LYS A 342 5.14 15.47 5.29
N ILE A 343 5.41 15.44 6.59
CA ILE A 343 6.16 14.38 7.27
C ILE A 343 5.37 14.00 8.52
N THR A 344 5.02 12.73 8.67
CA THR A 344 4.42 12.22 9.91
C THR A 344 5.45 12.30 11.03
N LYS A 345 5.14 13.04 12.10
CA LYS A 345 5.97 13.09 13.32
C LYS A 345 5.81 11.80 14.11
N LEU A 346 6.93 11.23 14.57
CA LEU A 346 6.93 10.05 15.43
C LEU A 346 6.67 10.46 16.90
N PRO A 347 6.13 9.57 17.75
CA PRO A 347 5.83 9.89 19.16
C PRO A 347 7.02 10.46 19.93
N ASP A 348 8.23 9.95 19.68
CA ASP A 348 9.45 10.41 20.37
C ASP A 348 9.87 11.81 19.92
N GLU A 349 9.60 12.20 18.67
CA GLU A 349 9.84 13.56 18.20
C GLU A 349 8.86 14.55 18.81
N ILE A 350 7.59 14.14 18.98
CA ILE A 350 6.58 14.96 19.65
C ILE A 350 6.98 15.21 21.11
N LYS A 351 7.56 14.20 21.79
CA LYS A 351 8.11 14.37 23.15
C LYS A 351 9.30 15.33 23.15
N LEU A 352 10.27 15.12 22.26
CA LEU A 352 11.46 15.98 22.13
C LEU A 352 11.12 17.44 21.80
N GLU A 353 10.14 17.69 20.93
CA GLU A 353 9.67 19.04 20.63
C GLU A 353 9.00 19.68 21.85
N LYS A 354 8.12 18.94 22.55
CA LYS A 354 7.50 19.43 23.79
C LYS A 354 8.54 19.76 24.86
N GLU A 355 9.55 18.91 25.04
CA GLU A 355 10.65 19.16 25.98
C GLU A 355 11.50 20.38 25.57
N LYS A 356 11.69 20.62 24.26
CA LYS A 356 12.38 21.82 23.76
C LYS A 356 11.55 23.08 23.96
N GLU A 357 10.26 23.03 23.65
CA GLU A 357 9.32 24.14 23.86
C GLU A 357 9.21 24.50 25.34
N GLU A 358 9.18 23.50 26.23
CA GLU A 358 9.17 23.68 27.68
C GLU A 358 10.47 24.29 28.19
N LYS A 359 11.63 23.84 27.67
CA LYS A 359 12.94 24.46 27.97
C LYS A 359 13.05 25.89 27.46
N GLU A 360 12.52 26.20 26.28
CA GLU A 360 12.51 27.57 25.76
C GLU A 360 11.55 28.48 26.54
N ARG A 361 10.40 27.97 26.98
CA ARG A 361 9.48 28.71 27.88
C ARG A 361 10.13 28.99 29.22
N ALA A 362 10.71 27.98 29.86
CA ALA A 362 11.43 28.14 31.12
C ALA A 362 12.59 29.14 31.00
N LYS A 363 13.31 29.12 29.87
CA LYS A 363 14.39 30.10 29.60
C LYS A 363 13.85 31.53 29.48
N LYS A 364 12.76 31.73 28.74
CA LYS A 364 12.10 33.04 28.60
C LYS A 364 11.57 33.57 29.94
N GLU A 365 10.94 32.71 30.73
CA GLU A 365 10.47 33.07 32.07
C GLU A 365 11.62 33.45 33.00
N THR A 366 12.76 32.74 32.93
CA THR A 366 13.96 33.06 33.73
C THR A 366 14.57 34.40 33.30
N GLU A 367 14.69 34.65 32.00
CA GLU A 367 15.18 35.93 31.45
C GLU A 367 14.27 37.12 31.81
N GLU A 368 12.95 36.90 31.86
CA GLU A 368 11.98 37.91 32.27
C GLU A 368 12.05 38.18 33.79
N THR A 369 12.25 37.14 34.59
CA THR A 369 12.42 37.27 36.05
C THR A 369 13.70 38.02 36.41
N GLU A 370 14.83 37.70 35.76
CA GLU A 370 16.09 38.42 35.93
C GLU A 370 16.00 39.90 35.52
N LYS A 371 15.21 40.20 34.48
CA LYS A 371 14.97 41.58 34.04
C LYS A 371 14.18 42.37 35.09
N VAL A 372 13.15 41.76 35.67
CA VAL A 372 12.35 42.36 36.76
C VAL A 372 13.17 42.56 38.02
N GLU A 373 14.06 41.63 38.38
CA GLU A 373 14.96 41.78 39.53
C GLU A 373 15.99 42.90 39.32
N LYS A 374 16.61 42.98 38.13
CA LYS A 374 17.52 44.08 37.77
C LYS A 374 16.83 45.44 37.81
N GLU A 375 15.59 45.54 37.35
CA GLU A 375 14.80 46.78 37.43
C GLU A 375 14.46 47.17 38.88
N LYS A 376 14.21 46.19 39.76
CA LYS A 376 14.02 46.44 41.20
C LYS A 376 15.32 46.90 41.88
N GLU A 377 16.47 46.30 41.56
CA GLU A 377 17.75 46.73 42.11
C GLU A 377 18.13 48.16 41.69
N VAL A 378 17.82 48.55 40.45
CA VAL A 378 18.02 49.92 39.94
C VAL A 378 17.14 50.91 40.69
N LYS A 379 15.86 50.58 40.94
CA LYS A 379 14.96 51.43 41.73
C LYS A 379 15.40 51.59 43.18
N VAL A 380 15.85 50.51 43.83
CA VAL A 380 16.32 50.56 45.23
C VAL A 380 17.61 51.37 45.37
N LYS A 381 18.51 51.35 44.38
CA LYS A 381 19.69 52.23 44.35
C LYS A 381 19.31 53.71 44.15
N ALA A 382 18.37 53.99 43.25
CA ALA A 382 17.89 55.36 43.01
C ALA A 382 17.21 55.96 44.27
N GLU A 383 16.41 55.18 44.99
CA GLU A 383 15.73 55.64 46.21
C GLU A 383 16.71 55.91 47.37
N LYS A 384 17.80 55.14 47.48
CA LYS A 384 18.86 55.37 48.47
C LYS A 384 19.68 56.63 48.21
N GLU A 385 19.83 57.07 46.96
CA GLU A 385 20.50 58.34 46.63
C GLU A 385 19.62 59.55 46.95
N THR A 386 18.30 59.46 46.75
CA THR A 386 17.35 60.54 47.15
C THR A 386 17.20 60.71 48.66
N ALA A 387 17.38 59.67 49.48
CA ALA A 387 17.26 59.78 50.93
C ALA A 387 18.44 60.48 51.62
N LYS A 388 19.56 60.74 50.91
CA LYS A 388 20.70 61.52 51.42
C LYS A 388 20.63 63.02 51.11
N GLY A 389 19.63 63.48 50.34
CA GLY A 389 19.55 64.87 49.85
C GLY A 389 18.69 65.83 50.67
N ASN A 390 17.88 65.36 51.63
CA ASN A 390 16.96 66.21 52.40
C ASN A 390 17.31 66.22 53.90
N SER A 391 18.41 66.88 54.25
CA SER A 391 18.59 67.45 55.59
C SER A 391 19.43 68.73 55.45
N MET A 392 18.96 69.84 56.04
CA MET A 392 19.46 71.22 55.95
C MET A 392 18.89 71.98 54.74
N GLU A 393 18.24 73.15 54.85
CA GLU A 393 18.12 74.11 55.95
C GLU A 393 16.95 75.06 55.60
N ASP A 394 16.10 75.33 56.59
CA ASP A 394 15.39 76.62 56.69
C ASP A 394 16.44 77.71 56.97
N ILE A 395 16.30 78.90 56.38
CA ILE A 395 16.28 80.20 57.08
C ILE A 395 16.21 81.38 56.08
N VAL A 396 15.27 82.25 56.43
CA VAL A 396 14.89 83.59 55.95
C VAL A 396 16.07 84.57 55.84
N LEU A 397 16.01 85.51 54.87
CA LEU A 397 16.28 86.94 55.11
C LEU A 397 15.87 87.84 53.93
N THR A 398 15.06 88.82 54.27
CA THR A 398 14.60 89.98 53.50
C THR A 398 15.71 91.02 53.27
N ASN A 399 15.68 91.67 52.10
CA ASN A 399 15.98 93.08 51.73
C ASN A 399 16.99 93.91 52.58
N PRO A 400 17.80 94.79 51.95
CA PRO A 400 17.22 95.98 51.30
C PRO A 400 17.96 96.55 50.08
N ALA A 401 17.23 97.40 49.36
CA ALA A 401 17.75 98.45 48.49
C ALA A 401 18.10 99.69 49.34
N ALA A 402 19.25 100.33 49.06
CA ALA A 402 19.41 101.78 48.91
C ALA A 402 20.89 102.14 48.66
N THR A 403 21.05 103.19 47.87
CA THR A 403 22.20 104.11 47.67
C THR A 403 23.13 104.32 48.85
#